data_AF-A0A1H0BDA5-F1
#
_entry.id   AF-A0A1H0BDA5-F1
#
_cell.length_a   1.000
_cell.length_b   1.000
_cell.length_c   1.000
_cell.angle_alpha   90.00
_cell.angle_beta   90.00
_cell.angle_gamma   90.00
#
_symmetry.space_group_name_H-M   'P 1'
#
loop_
_entity.id
_entity.type
_entity.pdbx_description
1 polymer ?
#
loop_
_entity_poly.entity_id
_entity_poly.type
_entity_poly.pdbx_seq_one_letter_code
_entity_poly.pdbx_strand_id
1 'polypeptide(L)'
;MSDVSPPRNRREAVAQALARLAPRVPDFEAEAALDRALASPGLRGAAPETAARLALVAYARHVFTDYDDLLDEGYDRDSARHFVLDALNAVLTAWGAAPIPEEEANEAGDPEDDPR
;
A
#
# COMPACT_ATOMS: atom_id res chain seq x y z
N MET A 1 0.16 -19.94 20.69
CA MET A 1 -0.22 -18.54 20.96
C MET A 1 1.04 -17.72 20.80
N SER A 2 1.26 -17.15 19.61
CA SER A 2 2.47 -16.36 19.33
C SER A 2 2.51 -15.15 20.25
N ASP A 3 3.54 -15.08 21.09
CA ASP A 3 3.81 -13.94 21.95
C ASP A 3 4.33 -12.79 21.07
N VAL A 4 3.40 -11.94 20.59
CA VAL A 4 3.79 -10.75 19.82
C VAL A 4 4.24 -9.70 20.83
N SER A 5 5.54 -9.67 21.10
CA SER A 5 6.17 -8.62 21.90
C SER A 5 5.90 -7.24 21.28
N PRO A 6 5.71 -6.20 22.11
CA PRO A 6 5.46 -4.84 21.61
C PRO A 6 6.64 -4.36 20.74
N PRO A 7 6.37 -3.60 19.66
CA PRO A 7 7.43 -3.13 18.77
C PRO A 7 8.33 -2.13 19.48
N ARG A 8 9.64 -2.27 19.29
CA ARG A 8 10.66 -1.41 19.93
C ARG A 8 11.05 -0.21 19.09
N ASN A 9 10.77 -0.26 17.79
CA ASN A 9 11.07 0.81 16.85
C ASN A 9 10.03 0.86 15.73
N ARG A 10 10.11 1.91 14.90
CA ARG A 10 9.16 2.14 13.81
C ARG A 10 9.12 0.99 12.81
N ARG A 11 10.28 0.42 12.45
CA ARG A 11 10.37 -0.71 11.51
C ARG A 11 9.61 -1.93 12.03
N GLU A 12 9.84 -2.33 13.29
CA GLU A 12 9.11 -3.42 13.94
C GLU A 12 7.61 -3.13 14.00
N ALA A 13 7.21 -1.89 14.30
CA ALA A 13 5.79 -1.52 14.38
C ALA A 13 5.09 -1.63 13.03
N VAL A 14 5.72 -1.18 11.94
CA VAL A 14 5.18 -1.26 10.58
C VAL A 14 5.16 -2.72 10.10
N ALA A 15 6.23 -3.49 10.35
CA ALA A 15 6.31 -4.90 9.99
C ALA A 15 5.23 -5.74 10.69
N GLN A 16 5.00 -5.52 11.99
CA GLN A 16 3.93 -6.19 12.72
C GLN A 16 2.55 -5.78 12.19
N ALA A 17 2.36 -4.53 11.78
CA ALA A 17 1.11 -4.09 11.15
C ALA A 17 0.89 -4.75 9.79
N LEU A 18 1.91 -4.83 8.93
CA LEU A 18 1.85 -5.56 7.65
C LEU A 18 1.46 -7.02 7.86
N ALA A 19 2.08 -7.71 8.81
CA ALA A 19 1.77 -9.11 9.11
C ALA A 19 0.32 -9.33 9.58
N ARG A 20 -0.28 -8.35 10.29
CA ARG A 20 -1.70 -8.39 10.66
C ARG A 20 -2.62 -8.10 9.48
N LEU A 21 -2.26 -7.11 8.66
CA LEU A 21 -3.07 -6.67 7.53
C LEU A 21 -3.09 -7.69 6.40
N ALA A 22 -1.97 -8.34 6.11
CA ALA A 22 -1.80 -9.21 4.95
C ALA A 22 -1.11 -10.53 5.36
N PRO A 23 -1.76 -11.41 6.14
CA PRO A 23 -1.12 -12.58 6.74
C PRO A 23 -0.64 -13.64 5.73
N ARG A 24 -1.04 -13.52 4.46
CA ARG A 24 -0.65 -14.43 3.37
C ARG A 24 0.25 -13.76 2.32
N VAL A 25 0.72 -12.53 2.55
CA VAL A 25 1.70 -11.90 1.66
C VAL A 25 3.01 -12.71 1.70
N PRO A 26 3.68 -12.97 0.56
CA PRO A 26 4.98 -13.62 0.60
C PRO A 26 6.06 -12.66 1.15
N ASP A 27 7.13 -13.23 1.69
CA ASP A 27 8.15 -12.49 2.45
C ASP A 27 8.82 -11.38 1.63
N PHE A 28 9.04 -11.61 0.34
CA PHE A 28 9.67 -10.62 -0.55
C PHE A 28 8.80 -9.38 -0.72
N GLU A 29 7.51 -9.57 -1.02
CA GLU A 29 6.53 -8.51 -1.16
C GLU A 29 6.32 -7.78 0.18
N ALA A 30 6.32 -8.50 1.29
CA ALA A 30 6.22 -7.92 2.64
C ALA A 30 7.38 -6.95 2.93
N GLU A 31 8.60 -7.39 2.64
CA GLU A 31 9.81 -6.60 2.83
C GLU A 31 9.85 -5.40 1.90
N ALA A 32 9.45 -5.57 0.63
CA ALA A 32 9.37 -4.46 -0.33
C ALA A 32 8.34 -3.39 0.11
N ALA A 33 7.17 -3.81 0.61
CA ALA A 33 6.18 -2.89 1.17
C ALA A 33 6.69 -2.19 2.44
N LEU A 34 7.41 -2.91 3.32
CA LEU A 34 8.02 -2.34 4.51
C LEU A 34 9.07 -1.27 4.17
N ASP A 35 9.99 -1.57 3.26
CA ASP A 35 11.03 -0.64 2.84
C ASP A 35 10.42 0.60 2.19
N ARG A 36 9.37 0.44 1.36
CA ARG A 36 8.62 1.57 0.82
C ARG A 36 8.00 2.44 1.92
N ALA A 37 7.40 1.82 2.94
CA ALA A 37 6.80 2.54 4.07
C ALA A 37 7.85 3.37 4.85
N LEU A 38 9.05 2.83 5.03
CA LEU A 38 10.14 3.47 5.76
C LEU A 38 10.85 4.56 4.97
N ALA A 39 10.97 4.39 3.65
CA ALA A 39 11.60 5.35 2.76
C ALA A 39 10.72 6.58 2.49
N SER A 40 9.39 6.42 2.53
CA SER A 40 8.44 7.48 2.19
C SER A 40 8.46 8.66 3.18
N PRO A 41 8.81 9.89 2.73
CA PRO A 41 8.72 11.09 3.56
C PRO A 41 7.31 11.36 4.10
N GLY A 42 6.29 11.23 3.24
CA GLY A 42 4.89 11.48 3.59
C GLY A 42 4.34 10.51 4.64
N LEU A 43 4.91 9.30 4.74
CA LEU A 43 4.48 8.31 5.71
C LEU A 43 5.20 8.43 7.06
N ARG A 44 6.27 9.22 7.21
CA ARG A 44 7.08 9.26 8.45
C ARG A 44 6.28 9.58 9.71
N GLY A 45 5.27 10.45 9.60
CA GLY A 45 4.39 10.83 10.71
C GLY A 45 3.14 9.94 10.86
N ALA A 46 2.84 9.10 9.87
CA ALA A 46 1.66 8.26 9.90
C ALA A 46 1.75 7.16 10.97
N ALA A 47 0.59 6.77 11.49
CA ALA A 47 0.45 5.59 12.33
C ALA A 47 1.02 4.35 11.60
N PRO A 48 1.68 3.41 12.29
CA PRO A 48 2.29 2.25 11.64
C PRO A 48 1.34 1.43 10.76
N GLU A 49 0.09 1.29 11.18
CA GLU A 49 -0.93 0.55 10.43
C GLU A 49 -1.35 1.26 9.14
N THR A 50 -1.50 2.59 9.19
CA THR A 50 -1.74 3.42 8.00
C THR A 50 -0.56 3.36 7.03
N ALA A 51 0.67 3.50 7.53
CA ALA A 51 1.87 3.42 6.70
C ALA A 51 2.01 2.04 6.03
N ALA A 52 1.76 0.96 6.77
CA ALA A 52 1.73 -0.40 6.25
C ALA A 52 0.68 -0.58 5.15
N ARG A 53 -0.57 -0.16 5.39
CA ARG A 53 -1.66 -0.27 4.42
C ARG A 53 -1.36 0.51 3.13
N LEU A 54 -0.97 1.77 3.25
CA LEU A 54 -0.70 2.63 2.09
C LEU A 54 0.50 2.12 1.28
N ALA A 55 1.56 1.66 1.95
CA ALA A 55 2.73 1.11 1.27
C ALA A 55 2.43 -0.22 0.58
N LEU A 56 1.67 -1.12 1.21
CA LEU A 56 1.23 -2.39 0.61
C LEU A 56 0.37 -2.14 -0.63
N VAL A 57 -0.62 -1.25 -0.54
CA VAL A 57 -1.50 -0.88 -1.65
C VAL A 57 -0.71 -0.27 -2.80
N ALA A 58 0.18 0.68 -2.50
CA ALA A 58 1.00 1.31 -3.53
C ALA A 58 1.93 0.29 -4.20
N TYR A 59 2.60 -0.56 -3.42
CA TYR A 59 3.45 -1.62 -3.96
C TYR A 59 2.66 -2.57 -4.86
N ALA A 60 1.53 -3.09 -4.37
CA ALA A 60 0.68 -4.00 -5.14
C ALA A 60 0.20 -3.38 -6.46
N ARG A 61 -0.19 -2.10 -6.42
CA ARG A 61 -0.62 -1.35 -7.61
C ARG A 61 0.50 -1.27 -8.65
N HIS A 62 1.69 -0.87 -8.25
CA HIS A 62 2.80 -0.73 -9.20
C HIS A 62 3.31 -2.08 -9.73
N VAL A 63 3.28 -3.15 -8.92
CA VAL A 63 3.97 -4.41 -9.26
C VAL A 63 3.05 -5.47 -9.86
N PHE A 64 1.77 -5.47 -9.51
CA PHE A 64 0.84 -6.55 -9.89
C PHE A 64 -0.32 -6.07 -10.76
N THR A 65 -0.24 -4.85 -11.30
CA THR A 65 -1.25 -4.31 -12.20
C THR A 65 -0.62 -3.47 -13.30
N ASP A 66 -1.37 -3.19 -14.36
CA ASP A 66 -0.93 -2.39 -15.50
C ASP A 66 -0.91 -0.87 -15.19
N TYR A 67 -0.83 -0.49 -13.91
CA TYR A 67 -0.96 0.92 -13.48
C TYR A 67 0.13 1.80 -14.10
N ASP A 68 1.37 1.35 -14.10
CA ASP A 68 2.48 2.13 -14.67
C ASP A 68 2.37 2.21 -16.20
N ASP A 69 1.94 1.14 -16.87
CA ASP A 69 1.68 1.13 -18.31
C ASP A 69 0.58 2.12 -18.70
N LEU A 70 -0.52 2.19 -17.93
CA LEU A 70 -1.59 3.16 -18.15
C LEU A 70 -1.12 4.60 -17.99
N LEU A 71 -0.23 4.88 -17.03
CA LEU A 71 0.36 6.22 -16.89
C LEU A 71 1.25 6.56 -18.10
N ASP A 72 2.03 5.61 -18.60
CA ASP A 72 2.88 5.78 -19.77
C ASP A 72 2.05 5.97 -21.06
N GLU A 73 0.86 5.39 -21.12
CA GLU A 73 -0.14 5.62 -22.18
C GLU A 73 -0.84 6.98 -22.09
N GLY A 74 -0.62 7.74 -21.01
CA GLY A 74 -1.13 9.09 -20.83
C GLY A 74 -2.46 9.18 -20.08
N TYR A 75 -2.90 8.10 -19.44
CA TYR A 75 -4.02 8.18 -18.50
C TYR A 75 -3.62 8.99 -17.27
N ASP A 76 -4.56 9.77 -16.74
CA ASP A 76 -4.37 10.40 -15.43
C ASP A 76 -4.40 9.35 -14.31
N ARG A 77 -3.92 9.73 -13.13
CA ARG A 77 -3.77 8.81 -11.99
C ARG A 77 -5.10 8.25 -11.51
N ASP A 78 -6.17 9.04 -11.55
CA ASP A 78 -7.48 8.60 -11.05
C ASP A 78 -8.11 7.61 -12.02
N SER A 79 -8.05 7.90 -13.33
CA SER A 79 -8.40 6.94 -14.37
C SER A 79 -7.59 5.64 -14.25
N ALA A 80 -6.27 5.73 -14.12
CA ALA A 80 -5.41 4.54 -13.99
C ALA A 80 -5.73 3.73 -12.73
N ARG A 81 -5.96 4.38 -11.58
CA ARG A 81 -6.38 3.73 -10.32
C ARG A 81 -7.73 3.03 -10.47
N HIS A 82 -8.67 3.65 -11.19
CA HIS A 82 -9.98 3.07 -11.45
C HIS A 82 -9.85 1.78 -12.28
N PHE A 83 -9.08 1.81 -13.39
CA PHE A 83 -8.92 0.66 -14.27
C PHE A 83 -8.26 -0.55 -13.59
N VAL A 84 -7.29 -0.31 -12.70
CA VAL A 84 -6.57 -1.40 -12.03
C VAL A 84 -7.23 -1.89 -10.74
N LEU A 85 -8.34 -1.29 -10.33
CA LEU A 85 -8.93 -1.53 -9.00
C LEU A 85 -9.27 -3.00 -8.77
N ASP A 86 -9.87 -3.67 -9.76
CA ASP A 86 -10.25 -5.09 -9.65
C ASP A 86 -9.01 -6.00 -9.52
N ALA A 87 -7.99 -5.77 -10.36
CA ALA A 87 -6.74 -6.53 -10.30
C ALA A 87 -6.03 -6.32 -8.96
N LEU A 88 -5.97 -5.07 -8.49
CA LEU A 88 -5.41 -4.72 -7.20
C LEU A 88 -6.16 -5.40 -6.04
N ASN A 89 -7.49 -5.36 -6.05
CA ASN A 89 -8.32 -5.98 -5.02
C ASN A 89 -8.19 -7.50 -5.00
N ALA A 90 -8.00 -8.13 -6.17
CA ALA A 90 -7.72 -9.56 -6.26
C ALA A 90 -6.40 -9.92 -5.54
N VAL A 91 -5.33 -9.13 -5.76
CA VAL A 91 -4.03 -9.31 -5.10
C VAL A 91 -4.13 -9.10 -3.59
N LEU A 92 -4.74 -7.99 -3.14
CA LEU A 92 -4.91 -7.70 -1.72
C LEU A 92 -5.70 -8.81 -1.00
N THR A 93 -6.81 -9.26 -1.60
CA THR A 93 -7.64 -10.33 -1.03
C THR A 93 -6.88 -11.67 -0.99
N ALA A 94 -6.08 -11.97 -2.01
CA ALA A 94 -5.22 -13.16 -2.01
C ALA A 94 -4.25 -13.15 -0.82
N TRP A 95 -3.65 -12.00 -0.51
CA TRP A 95 -2.78 -11.82 0.66
C TRP A 95 -3.53 -11.73 2.00
N GLY A 96 -4.86 -11.70 1.98
CA GLY A 96 -5.70 -11.60 3.17
C GLY A 96 -5.90 -10.17 3.68
N ALA A 97 -5.52 -9.17 2.88
CA ALA A 97 -5.79 -7.77 3.15
C ALA A 97 -7.20 -7.38 2.71
N ALA A 98 -7.76 -6.37 3.39
CA ALA A 98 -9.03 -5.80 3.00
C ALA A 98 -8.93 -5.14 1.62
N PRO A 99 -9.93 -5.32 0.74
CA PRO A 99 -9.99 -4.61 -0.53
C PRO A 99 -10.19 -3.10 -0.31
N ILE A 100 -10.00 -2.34 -1.39
CA ILE A 100 -10.30 -0.91 -1.48
C ILE A 100 -11.73 -0.76 -2.01
N PRO A 101 -12.61 -0.03 -1.31
CA PRO A 101 -13.93 0.34 -1.82
C PRO A 101 -13.83 1.18 -3.10
N GLU A 102 -14.77 1.03 -4.02
CA GLU A 102 -14.81 1.81 -5.27
C GLU A 102 -14.86 3.33 -5.01
N GLU A 103 -15.48 3.76 -3.91
CA GLU A 103 -15.60 5.15 -3.49
C GLU A 103 -14.23 5.76 -3.13
N GLU A 104 -13.37 5.01 -2.43
CA GLU A 104 -12.03 5.45 -2.01
C GLU A 104 -11.03 5.48 -3.19
N ALA A 105 -11.28 4.69 -4.24
CA ALA A 105 -10.42 4.67 -5.42
C ALA A 105 -10.44 5.99 -6.20
N ASN A 106 -11.56 6.73 -6.12
CA ASN A 106 -11.81 7.98 -6.83
C ASN A 106 -11.48 9.24 -6.00
N GLU A 107 -11.30 9.13 -4.68
CA GLU A 107 -11.06 10.27 -3.77
C GLU A 107 -9.58 10.52 -3.45
N ALA A 108 -8.66 9.66 -3.92
CA ALA A 108 -7.22 9.82 -3.70
C ALA A 108 -6.56 10.92 -4.57
N GLY A 109 -7.28 12.02 -4.84
CA GLY A 109 -6.69 13.27 -5.34
C GLY A 109 -5.70 13.81 -4.31
N ASP A 110 -4.43 13.87 -4.67
CA ASP A 110 -3.31 14.20 -3.77
C ASP A 110 -3.40 15.65 -3.25
N PRO A 111 -3.17 15.91 -1.95
CA PRO A 111 -2.85 17.25 -1.45
C PRO A 111 -1.39 17.70 -1.74
N GLU A 112 -0.65 17.04 -2.63
CA GLU A 112 0.70 17.46 -3.04
C GLU A 112 0.71 18.59 -4.10
N ASP A 113 -0.07 19.65 -3.84
CA ASP A 113 0.07 20.93 -4.54
C ASP A 113 0.56 21.99 -3.53
N ASP A 114 1.80 21.81 -3.05
CA ASP A 114 2.57 22.90 -2.44
C ASP A 114 3.53 23.44 -3.51
N PRO A 115 3.17 24.54 -4.20
CA PRO A 115 4.10 25.20 -5.11
C PRO A 115 5.21 25.84 -4.28
N ARG A 116 6.46 25.55 -4.68
CA ARG A 116 7.69 26.14 -4.14
C ARG A 116 7.61 27.64 -3.86
#